data_AF-A0A3S3PGY7-F1
#
_entry.id   AF-A0A3S3PGY7-F1
#
_cell.length_a   1.000
_cell.length_b   1.000
_cell.length_c   1.000
_cell.angle_alpha   90.00
_cell.angle_beta   90.00
_cell.angle_gamma   90.00
#
_symmetry.space_group_name_H-M   'P 1'
#
loop_
_entity.id
_entity.type
_entity.pdbx_description
1 polymer ?
#
loop_
_entity_poly.entity_id
_entity_poly.type
_entity_poly.pdbx_seq_one_letter_code
_entity_poly.pdbx_strand_id
1 'polypeptide(L)' 'MSEAVLQQLETYANLVLAQPNEVSNEQRKEAQQIFLDFQKTKTPFELCRFILETSRVSFVQFQAAACLKNGVIRD' A
#
# COMPACT_ATOMS: atom_id res chain seq x y z
N MET A 1 4.41 10.87 -11.40
CA MET A 1 3.21 10.79 -10.53
C MET A 1 3.16 9.49 -9.74
N SER A 2 3.41 8.34 -10.37
CA SER A 2 3.41 6.99 -9.75
C SER A 2 4.49 6.79 -8.67
N GLU A 3 5.68 7.37 -8.81
CA GLU A 3 6.77 7.27 -7.82
C GLU A 3 6.45 7.94 -6.49
N ALA A 4 5.76 9.09 -6.49
CA ALA A 4 5.37 9.77 -5.26
C ALA A 4 4.39 8.93 -4.43
N VAL A 5 3.46 8.25 -5.11
CA VAL A 5 2.52 7.32 -4.47
C VAL A 5 3.27 6.11 -3.89
N LEU A 6 4.23 5.57 -4.64
CA LEU A 6 5.06 4.47 -4.16
C LEU A 6 5.84 4.86 -2.90
N GLN A 7 6.52 6.00 -2.88
CA GLN A 7 7.27 6.47 -1.71
C GLN A 7 6.37 6.70 -0.49
N GLN A 8 5.17 7.25 -0.68
CA GLN A 8 4.20 7.36 0.40
C GLN A 8 3.82 5.98 0.94
N LEU A 9 3.45 5.03 0.07
CA LEU A 9 3.08 3.67 0.47
C LEU A 9 4.23 2.97 1.22
N GLU A 10 5.47 3.13 0.79
CA GLU A 10 6.64 2.57 1.49
C GLU A 10 6.82 3.17 2.88
N THR A 11 6.58 4.48 3.03
CA THR A 11 6.63 5.16 4.33
C THR A 11 5.53 4.64 5.26
N TYR A 12 4.29 4.56 4.77
CA TYR A 12 3.17 4.02 5.56
C TYR A 12 3.34 2.53 5.87
N ALA A 13 3.91 1.75 4.95
CA ALA A 13 4.22 0.34 5.21
C ALA A 13 5.18 0.19 6.40
N ASN A 14 6.19 1.05 6.48
CA ASN A 14 7.13 1.04 7.59
C ASN A 14 6.41 1.38 8.91
N LEU A 15 5.47 2.32 8.91
CA LEU A 15 4.63 2.63 10.09
C LEU A 15 3.71 1.47 10.51
N VAL A 16 3.17 0.70 9.56
CA VAL A 16 2.33 -0.47 9.86
C VAL A 16 3.13 -1.63 10.43
N LEU A 17 4.36 -1.83 9.92
CA LEU A 17 5.26 -2.92 10.32
C LEU A 17 6.10 -2.60 11.56
N ALA A 18 6.32 -1.32 11.86
CA ALA A 18 7.12 -0.90 13.00
C ALA A 18 6.48 -1.30 14.34
N GLN A 19 7.34 -1.41 15.36
CA GLN A 19 6.94 -1.93 16.65
C GLN A 19 5.97 -0.96 17.35
N PRO A 20 5.02 -1.47 18.16
CA PRO A 20 4.05 -0.62 18.87
C PRO A 20 4.69 0.33 19.89
N ASN A 21 5.98 0.16 20.22
CA ASN A 21 6.74 1.12 21.04
C ASN A 21 7.31 2.30 20.24
N GLU A 22 7.40 2.18 18.91
CA GLU A 22 8.03 3.19 18.04
C GLU A 22 6.98 4.03 17.28
N VAL A 23 5.72 3.60 17.27
CA VAL A 23 4.65 4.23 16.49
C VAL A 23 3.39 4.38 17.31
N SER A 24 2.78 5.57 17.26
CA SER A 24 1.49 5.83 17.90
C SER A 24 0.39 5.00 17.24
N ASN A 25 -0.58 4.53 18.05
CA ASN A 25 -1.75 3.79 17.55
C ASN A 25 -2.50 4.56 16.46
N GLU A 26 -2.56 5.89 16.55
CA GLU A 26 -3.17 6.75 15.54
C GLU A 26 -2.43 6.73 14.20
N GLN A 27 -1.10 6.84 14.19
CA GLN A 27 -0.28 6.76 12.97
C GLN A 27 -0.42 5.39 12.31
N ARG A 28 -0.43 4.32 13.11
CA ARG A 28 -0.63 2.96 12.59
C ARG A 28 -2.01 2.79 11.97
N LYS A 29 -3.04 3.32 12.63
CA LYS A 29 -4.42 3.29 12.13
C LYS A 29 -4.58 4.10 10.85
N GLU A 30 -3.97 5.29 10.78
CA GLU A 30 -3.95 6.12 9.58
C GLU A 30 -3.28 5.39 8.41
N ALA A 31 -2.10 4.81 8.65
CA ALA A 31 -1.37 4.05 7.65
C ALA A 31 -2.20 2.84 7.13
N GLN A 32 -2.87 2.11 8.02
CA GLN A 32 -3.78 1.03 7.64
C GLN A 32 -4.96 1.54 6.80
N GLN A 33 -5.51 2.70 7.15
CA GLN A 33 -6.63 3.29 6.43
C GLN A 33 -6.24 3.66 4.99
N ILE A 34 -5.05 4.23 4.79
CA ILE A 34 -4.49 4.52 3.46
C ILE A 34 -4.42 3.26 2.59
N PHE A 35 -3.94 2.12 3.14
CA PHE A 35 -3.91 0.86 2.39
C PHE A 35 -5.31 0.31 2.09
N LEU A 36 -6.26 0.47 3.02
CA LEU A 36 -7.66 0.10 2.79
C LEU A 36 -8.28 0.94 1.68
N ASP A 37 -8.06 2.25 1.67
CA ASP A 37 -8.54 3.15 0.63
C ASP A 37 -7.87 2.85 -0.71
N PHE A 38 -6.57 2.54 -0.71
CA PHE A 38 -5.83 2.09 -1.89
C PHE A 38 -6.41 0.81 -2.50
N GLN A 39 -6.81 -0.17 -1.67
CA GLN A 39 -7.47 -1.39 -2.14
C GLN A 39 -8.92 -1.16 -2.63
N LYS A 40 -9.61 -0.15 -2.09
CA LYS A 40 -10.99 0.19 -2.49
C LYS A 40 -11.04 1.00 -3.78
N THR A 41 -9.98 1.74 -4.09
CA THR A 41 -9.90 2.52 -5.32
C THR A 41 -9.89 1.58 -6.51
N LYS A 42 -10.53 1.98 -7.62
CA LYS A 42 -10.29 1.34 -8.93
C LYS A 42 -8.90 1.75 -9.39
N THR A 43 -7.90 1.22 -8.71
CA THR A 43 -6.50 1.55 -8.97
C THR A 43 -6.12 0.93 -10.30
N PRO A 44 -5.57 1.71 -11.26
CA PRO A 44 -5.23 1.18 -12.56
C PRO A 44 -4.22 0.04 -12.41
N PHE A 45 -4.44 -1.06 -13.13
CA PHE A 45 -3.54 -2.21 -13.17
C PHE A 45 -2.08 -1.81 -13.39
N GLU A 46 -1.85 -0.74 -14.15
CA GLU A 46 -0.53 -0.16 -14.40
C GLU A 46 0.16 0.37 -13.13
N LEU A 47 -0.59 0.97 -12.19
CA LEU A 47 0.01 1.45 -10.94
C LEU A 47 0.39 0.28 -10.03
N CYS A 48 -0.47 -0.73 -9.89
CA CYS A 48 -0.14 -1.92 -9.11
C CYS A 48 1.04 -2.69 -9.73
N ARG A 49 1.10 -2.77 -11.06
CA ARG A 49 2.23 -3.37 -11.78
C ARG A 49 3.53 -2.59 -11.55
N PHE A 50 3.48 -1.26 -11.69
CA PHE A 50 4.61 -0.39 -11.42
C PHE A 50 5.14 -0.56 -9.99
N ILE A 51 4.24 -0.64 -9.01
CA ILE A 51 4.61 -0.85 -7.59
C ILE A 51 5.25 -2.23 -7.40
N LEU A 52 4.72 -3.29 -8.02
CA LEU A 52 5.29 -4.63 -7.93
C LEU A 52 6.70 -4.72 -8.53
N GLU A 53 6.93 -4.03 -9.66
CA GLU A 53 8.21 -4.03 -10.37
C GLU A 53 9.24 -3.09 -9.72
N THR A 54 8.81 -2.01 -9.07
CA THR A 54 9.70 -0.96 -8.55
C THR A 54 9.94 -1.04 -7.04
N SER A 55 8.92 -1.41 -6.26
CA SER A 55 9.02 -1.40 -4.80
C SER A 55 9.97 -2.47 -4.29
N ARG A 56 10.75 -2.13 -3.26
CA ARG A 56 11.60 -3.09 -2.53
C ARG A 56 10.97 -3.55 -1.22
N VAL A 57 9.81 -2.99 -0.85
CA VAL A 57 9.13 -3.29 0.40
C VAL A 57 8.10 -4.40 0.15
N SER A 58 8.39 -5.60 0.66
CA SER A 58 7.52 -6.78 0.45
C SER A 58 6.07 -6.56 0.89
N PHE A 59 5.85 -5.73 1.92
CA PHE A 59 4.50 -5.37 2.36
C PHE A 59 3.74 -4.54 1.33
N VAL A 60 4.40 -3.55 0.70
CA VAL A 60 3.79 -2.73 -0.35
C VAL A 60 3.49 -3.59 -1.58
N GLN A 61 4.41 -4.48 -1.96
CA GLN A 61 4.17 -5.46 -3.04
C GLN A 61 2.98 -6.37 -2.73
N PHE A 62 2.88 -6.86 -1.49
CA PHE A 62 1.74 -7.67 -1.07
C PHE A 62 0.41 -6.90 -1.17
N GLN A 63 0.39 -5.64 -0.71
CA GLN A 63 -0.79 -4.79 -0.79
C GLN A 63 -1.17 -4.47 -2.24
N ALA A 64 -0.19 -4.23 -3.11
CA ALA A 64 -0.42 -4.02 -4.54
C ALA A 64 -0.98 -5.27 -5.23
N ALA A 65 -0.44 -6.46 -4.93
CA ALA A 65 -0.98 -7.73 -5.43
C ALA A 65 -2.41 -7.99 -4.92
N ALA A 66 -2.69 -7.70 -3.64
CA ALA A 66 -4.02 -7.82 -3.07
C ALA A 66 -5.01 -6.84 -3.70
N CYS A 67 -4.61 -5.59 -3.93
CA CYS A 67 -5.39 -4.59 -4.66
C CYS A 67 -5.70 -5.06 -6.08
N LEU A 68 -4.71 -5.63 -6.78
CA LEU A 68 -4.87 -6.14 -8.14
C LEU A 68 -5.85 -7.32 -8.15
N LYS A 69 -5.70 -8.29 -7.24
CA LYS A 69 -6.64 -9.42 -7.06
C LYS A 69 -8.07 -8.93 -6.80
N ASN A 70 -8.23 -7.98 -5.87
CA ASN A 70 -9.55 -7.45 -5.53
C ASN A 70 -10.16 -6.65 -6.68
N GLY A 71 -9.33 -5.94 -7.46
CA GLY A 71 -9.76 -5.25 -8.68
C GLY A 71 -10.27 -6.21 -9.75
N VAL A 72 -9.58 -7.34 -9.97
CA VAL A 72 -10.01 -8.38 -10.94
C VAL A 72 -11.32 -9.05 -10.53
N ILE A 73 -11.52 -9.35 -9.25
CA ILE A 73 -12.75 -10.01 -8.76
C ILE A 73 -13.97 -9.08 -8.85
N ARG A 74 -13.75 -7.77 -8.80
CA ARG A 74 -14.80 -6.76 -8.69
C ARG A 74 -15.28 -6.23 -10.06
N ASP A 75 -14.66 -6.66 -11.15
CA ASP A 75 -15.04 -6.35 -12.53
C ASP A 75 -15.79 -7.54 -13.16
#